data_AF-F8GFJ3-F1
#
_entry.id   AF-F8GFJ3-F1
#
_cell.length_a   1.000
_cell.length_b   1.000
_cell.length_c   1.000
_cell.angle_alpha   90.00
_cell.angle_beta   90.00
_cell.angle_gamma   90.00
#
_symmetry.space_group_name_H-M   'P 1'
#
loop_
_entity.id
_entity.type
_entity.pdbx_description
1 polymer ?
#
loop_
_entity_poly.entity_id
_entity_poly.type
_entity_poly.pdbx_seq_one_letter_code
_entity_poly.pdbx_strand_id
1 'polypeptide(L)'
;MSDINKLGLPIVLLAALWGAVSTTLSFFEIINARRDIMFELVDRCGYCSDQTLGPLEIYFTNLLPLTIGNTIFLGLIFYVILSIPRHMKIEDNTEAKHLKSACMIIAILPAFGVFAFVAGGIFDMVMLIRSLK
;
A
#
# COMPACT_ATOMS: atom_id res chain seq x y z
N MET A 1 -1.24 12.26 -36.20
CA MET A 1 -2.28 12.30 -35.14
C MET A 1 -2.41 10.97 -34.39
N SER A 2 -1.94 9.84 -34.94
CA SER A 2 -1.93 8.52 -34.28
C SER A 2 -0.91 8.37 -33.15
N ASP A 3 0.24 9.07 -33.23
CA ASP A 3 1.34 8.90 -32.27
C ASP A 3 1.09 9.52 -30.90
N ILE A 4 0.30 10.61 -30.85
CA ILE A 4 -0.04 11.30 -29.60
C ILE A 4 -0.95 10.41 -28.72
N ASN A 5 -1.85 9.64 -29.34
CA ASN A 5 -2.70 8.68 -28.63
C ASN A 5 -1.93 7.44 -28.16
N LYS A 6 -0.84 7.04 -28.85
CA LYS A 6 0.06 5.97 -28.40
C LYS A 6 0.93 6.39 -27.21
N LEU A 7 1.31 7.67 -27.10
CA LEU A 7 2.11 8.19 -25.97
C LEU A 7 1.30 8.52 -24.70
N GLY A 8 0.02 8.85 -24.81
CA GLY A 8 -0.78 9.27 -23.65
C GLY A 8 -0.89 8.20 -22.57
N LEU A 9 -0.98 6.94 -22.98
CA LEU A 9 -1.17 5.80 -22.08
C LEU A 9 0.04 5.45 -21.21
N PRO A 10 1.28 5.32 -21.73
CA PRO A 10 2.45 5.11 -20.88
C PRO A 10 2.69 6.29 -19.92
N ILE A 11 2.35 7.52 -20.32
CA ILE A 11 2.44 8.70 -19.45
C ILE A 11 1.42 8.62 -18.31
N VAL A 12 0.16 8.29 -18.61
CA VAL A 12 -0.88 8.12 -17.59
C VAL A 12 -0.54 6.97 -16.63
N LEU A 13 0.00 5.87 -17.16
CA LEU A 13 0.47 4.74 -16.34
C LEU A 13 1.59 5.18 -15.39
N LEU A 14 2.61 5.87 -15.90
CA LEU A 14 3.73 6.38 -15.11
C LEU A 14 3.26 7.36 -14.03
N ALA A 15 2.36 8.28 -14.38
CA ALA A 15 1.79 9.23 -13.43
C ALA A 15 0.97 8.53 -12.33
N ALA A 16 0.13 7.54 -12.71
CA ALA A 16 -0.65 6.77 -11.75
C ALA A 16 0.24 5.92 -10.82
N LEU A 17 1.28 5.29 -11.36
CA LEU A 17 2.27 4.54 -10.58
C LEU A 17 3.02 5.47 -9.62
N TRP A 18 3.46 6.63 -10.10
CA TRP A 18 4.15 7.62 -9.28
C TRP A 18 3.26 8.13 -8.14
N GLY A 19 2.00 8.46 -8.44
CA GLY A 19 1.01 8.82 -7.44
C GLY A 19 0.83 7.72 -6.40
N ALA A 20 0.67 6.47 -6.85
CA ALA A 20 0.55 5.32 -5.95
C ALA A 20 1.76 5.13 -5.03
N VAL A 21 2.98 5.26 -5.57
CA VAL A 21 4.22 5.19 -4.79
C VAL A 21 4.28 6.31 -3.75
N SER A 22 4.01 7.56 -4.16
CA SER A 22 4.05 8.72 -3.26
C SER A 22 3.02 8.60 -2.13
N THR A 23 1.80 8.20 -2.44
CA THR A 23 0.76 7.99 -1.44
C THR A 23 1.13 6.85 -0.48
N THR A 24 1.67 5.73 -1.00
CA THR A 24 2.11 4.59 -0.18
C THR A 24 3.24 4.97 0.78
N LEU A 25 4.21 5.76 0.31
CA LEU A 25 5.30 6.26 1.16
C LEU A 25 4.78 7.17 2.27
N SER A 26 3.84 8.06 1.97
CA SER A 26 3.20 8.91 2.98
C SER A 26 2.44 8.08 4.02
N PHE A 27 1.70 7.05 3.60
CA PHE A 27 1.06 6.12 4.53
C PHE A 27 2.08 5.41 5.41
N PHE A 28 3.19 4.95 4.84
CA PHE A 28 4.25 4.27 5.57
C PHE A 28 4.86 5.16 6.66
N GLU A 29 5.17 6.42 6.36
CA GLU A 29 5.66 7.39 7.33
C GLU A 29 4.67 7.62 8.48
N ILE A 30 3.39 7.81 8.16
CA ILE A 30 2.36 8.02 9.18
C ILE A 30 2.18 6.78 10.05
N ILE A 31 2.12 5.58 9.44
CA ILE A 31 2.00 4.32 10.17
C ILE A 31 3.15 4.16 11.16
N ASN A 32 4.39 4.36 10.71
CA ASN A 32 5.55 4.21 11.59
C ASN A 32 5.54 5.25 12.71
N ALA A 33 5.24 6.52 12.41
CA ALA A 33 5.14 7.56 13.44
C ALA A 33 4.08 7.22 14.51
N ARG A 34 2.93 6.66 14.11
CA ARG A 34 1.89 6.23 15.05
C ARG A 34 2.30 4.99 15.84
N ARG A 35 3.02 4.06 15.21
CA ARG A 35 3.57 2.87 15.86
C ARG A 35 4.56 3.26 16.95
N ASP A 36 5.45 4.21 16.66
CA ASP A 36 6.46 4.67 17.60
C ASP A 36 5.81 5.31 18.85
N ILE A 37 4.82 6.19 18.65
CA ILE A 37 4.04 6.79 19.75
C ILE A 37 3.34 5.71 20.59
N MET A 38 2.74 4.71 19.92
CA MET A 38 2.06 3.61 20.59
C MET A 38 3.03 2.81 21.48
N PHE A 39 4.19 2.42 20.97
CA PHE A 39 5.17 1.66 21.76
C PHE A 39 5.83 2.50 22.86
N GLU A 40 6.03 3.80 22.64
CA GLU A 40 6.48 4.71 23.70
C GLU A 40 5.49 4.76 24.88
N LEU A 41 4.19 4.78 24.59
CA LEU A 41 3.14 4.73 25.63
C LEU A 41 3.11 3.37 26.35
N VAL A 42 3.27 2.28 25.61
CA VAL A 42 3.39 0.93 26.19
C VAL A 42 4.58 0.85 27.15
N ASP A 43 5.75 1.35 26.75
CA ASP A 43 6.95 1.34 27.60
C ASP A 43 6.79 2.23 28.84
N ARG A 44 6.05 3.34 28.72
CA ARG A 44 5.88 4.31 29.82
C ARG A 44 4.83 3.89 30.85
N CYS A 45 3.68 3.39 30.42
CA CYS A 45 2.54 3.11 31.31
C CYS A 45 1.76 1.84 30.98
N GLY A 46 2.24 1.00 30.05
CA GLY A 46 1.56 -0.23 29.66
C GLY A 46 0.17 0.06 29.09
N TYR A 47 -0.87 -0.18 29.89
CA TYR A 47 -2.27 0.01 29.47
C TYR A 47 -2.75 1.47 29.56
N CYS A 48 -2.04 2.33 30.30
CA CYS A 48 -2.32 3.76 30.46
C CYS A 48 -3.82 4.09 30.71
N SER A 49 -4.44 3.46 31.73
CA SER A 49 -5.89 3.54 32.02
C SER A 49 -6.43 4.94 32.30
N ASP A 50 -5.55 5.87 32.69
CA ASP A 50 -5.93 7.21 33.14
C ASP A 50 -5.81 8.27 32.02
N GLN A 51 -5.34 7.88 30.83
CA GLN A 51 -5.25 8.76 29.67
C GLN A 51 -6.36 8.48 28.68
N THR A 52 -6.83 9.53 27.99
CA THR A 52 -7.88 9.43 26.95
C THR A 52 -7.40 8.81 25.63
N LEU A 53 -6.11 8.46 25.53
CA LEU A 53 -5.48 7.83 24.36
C LEU A 53 -4.51 6.74 24.83
N GLY A 54 -5.02 5.53 25.00
CA GLY A 54 -4.23 4.33 25.28
C GLY A 54 -3.62 3.71 24.03
N PRO A 55 -2.64 2.80 24.17
CA PRO A 55 -2.03 2.11 23.04
C PRO A 55 -3.01 1.34 22.15
N LEU A 56 -4.04 0.73 22.75
CA LEU A 56 -5.09 0.04 22.00
C LEU A 56 -5.95 0.99 21.17
N GLU A 57 -6.26 2.16 21.71
CA GLU A 57 -7.07 3.16 21.01
C GLU A 57 -6.30 3.70 19.81
N ILE A 58 -5.00 3.99 19.96
CA ILE A 58 -4.13 4.40 18.85
C ILE A 58 -4.05 3.30 17.78
N TYR A 59 -3.96 2.03 18.20
CA TYR A 59 -3.92 0.92 17.26
C TYR A 59 -5.21 0.80 16.44
N PHE A 60 -6.36 0.76 17.10
CA PHE A 60 -7.65 0.54 16.43
C PHE A 60 -8.18 1.75 15.66
N THR A 61 -7.89 2.97 16.11
CA THR A 61 -8.40 4.19 15.46
C THR A 61 -7.48 4.70 14.35
N ASN A 62 -6.19 4.34 14.37
CA ASN A 62 -5.19 4.90 13.48
C ASN A 62 -4.45 3.81 12.68
N LEU A 63 -3.65 2.98 13.35
CA LEU A 63 -2.75 2.02 12.70
C LEU A 63 -3.48 0.98 11.87
N LEU A 64 -4.52 0.36 12.44
CA LEU A 64 -5.27 -0.70 11.78
C LEU A 64 -6.05 -0.17 10.56
N PRO A 65 -6.85 0.92 10.66
CA PRO A 65 -7.50 1.51 9.50
C PRO A 65 -6.52 1.98 8.41
N LEU A 66 -5.40 2.60 8.77
CA LEU A 66 -4.38 3.01 7.78
C LEU A 66 -3.78 1.81 7.06
N THR A 67 -3.43 0.76 7.81
CA THR A 67 -2.83 -0.45 7.24
C THR A 67 -3.81 -1.15 6.30
N ILE A 68 -5.08 -1.27 6.69
CA ILE A 68 -6.14 -1.84 5.85
C ILE A 68 -6.36 -0.97 4.60
N GLY A 69 -6.51 0.35 4.78
CA GLY A 69 -6.73 1.29 3.69
C GLY A 69 -5.59 1.24 2.65
N ASN A 70 -4.34 1.27 3.12
CA ASN A 70 -3.18 1.19 2.24
C ASN A 70 -3.06 -0.19 1.55
N THR A 71 -3.42 -1.28 2.24
CA THR A 71 -3.46 -2.63 1.65
C THR A 71 -4.50 -2.72 0.53
N ILE A 72 -5.71 -2.19 0.76
CA ILE A 72 -6.76 -2.14 -0.26
C ILE A 72 -6.32 -1.28 -1.44
N PHE A 73 -5.74 -0.11 -1.17
CA PHE A 73 -5.23 0.80 -2.19
C PHE A 73 -4.18 0.11 -3.09
N LEU A 74 -3.17 -0.54 -2.50
CA LEU A 74 -2.16 -1.29 -3.26
C LEU A 74 -2.77 -2.46 -4.03
N GLY A 75 -3.76 -3.15 -3.46
CA GLY A 75 -4.51 -4.20 -4.14
C GLY A 75 -5.27 -3.70 -5.37
N LEU A 76 -5.88 -2.51 -5.29
CA LEU A 76 -6.54 -1.86 -6.42
C LEU A 76 -5.53 -1.47 -7.50
N ILE A 77 -4.38 -0.89 -7.11
CA ILE A 77 -3.32 -0.54 -8.07
C ILE A 77 -2.79 -1.80 -8.78
N PHE A 78 -2.54 -2.88 -8.03
CA PHE A 78 -2.16 -4.17 -8.58
C PHE A 78 -3.19 -4.67 -9.61
N TYR A 79 -4.48 -4.64 -9.26
CA TYR A 79 -5.56 -5.04 -10.14
C TYR A 79 -5.63 -4.19 -11.42
N VAL A 80 -5.50 -2.86 -11.28
CA VAL A 80 -5.49 -1.93 -12.42
C VAL A 80 -4.36 -2.27 -13.37
N ILE A 81 -3.12 -2.43 -12.86
CA ILE A 81 -1.95 -2.74 -13.69
C ILE A 81 -2.15 -4.05 -14.48
N LEU A 82 -2.71 -5.09 -13.85
CA LEU A 82 -2.99 -6.36 -14.53
C LEU A 82 -4.15 -6.28 -15.53
N SER A 83 -5.07 -5.34 -15.34
CA SER A 83 -6.23 -5.14 -16.22
C SER A 83 -5.88 -4.36 -17.49
N ILE A 84 -4.79 -3.60 -17.48
CA ILE A 84 -4.37 -2.73 -18.59
C ILE A 84 -4.16 -3.49 -19.92
N PRO A 85 -3.45 -4.63 -19.98
CA PRO A 85 -3.31 -5.40 -21.22
C PRO A 85 -4.63 -5.94 -21.77
N ARG A 86 -5.66 -6.16 -20.93
CA ARG A 86 -6.97 -6.67 -21.38
C ARG A 86 -7.84 -5.60 -22.03
N HIS A 87 -7.69 -4.35 -21.62
CA HIS A 87 -8.52 -3.25 -22.12
C HIS A 87 -7.95 -2.57 -23.36
N MET A 88 -6.69 -2.88 -23.71
CA MET A 88 -6.07 -2.37 -24.93
C MET A 88 -6.29 -3.31 -26.10
N LYS A 89 -6.84 -2.77 -27.19
CA LYS A 89 -6.79 -3.39 -28.51
C LYS A 89 -5.47 -2.97 -29.18
N ILE A 90 -4.47 -3.84 -29.11
CA ILE A 90 -3.21 -3.67 -29.84
C ILE A 90 -3.29 -4.56 -31.07
N GLU A 91 -3.14 -3.97 -32.26
CA GLU A 91 -3.17 -4.71 -33.54
C GLU A 91 -1.92 -5.58 -33.75
N ASP A 92 -0.79 -5.21 -33.15
CA ASP A 92 0.46 -5.97 -33.18
C ASP A 92 0.59 -6.95 -32.00
N ASN A 93 0.65 -8.24 -32.34
CA ASN A 93 0.77 -9.35 -31.38
C ASN A 93 2.10 -9.31 -30.59
N THR A 94 3.17 -8.75 -31.17
CA THR A 94 4.48 -8.65 -30.51
C THR A 94 4.49 -7.52 -29.47
N GLU A 95 4.00 -6.33 -29.81
CA GLU A 95 3.84 -5.20 -28.88
C GLU A 95 2.92 -5.58 -27.71
N ALA A 96 1.82 -6.30 -27.98
CA ALA A 96 0.90 -6.78 -26.95
C ALA A 96 1.58 -7.72 -25.93
N LYS A 97 2.48 -8.59 -26.41
CA LYS A 97 3.24 -9.51 -25.55
C LYS A 97 4.25 -8.78 -24.67
N HIS A 98 4.96 -7.79 -25.23
CA HIS A 98 5.90 -6.95 -24.48
C HIS A 98 5.18 -6.14 -23.40
N LEU A 99 4.04 -5.51 -23.73
CA LEU A 99 3.24 -4.76 -22.77
C LEU A 99 2.75 -5.66 -21.62
N LYS A 100 2.23 -6.85 -21.93
CA LYS A 100 1.78 -7.80 -20.91
C LYS A 100 2.92 -8.19 -19.96
N SER A 101 4.12 -8.43 -20.50
CA SER A 101 5.30 -8.74 -19.70
C SER A 101 5.71 -7.56 -18.80
N ALA A 102 5.74 -6.35 -19.35
CA ALA A 102 6.05 -5.14 -18.57
C ALA A 102 5.04 -4.91 -17.43
N CYS A 103 3.74 -5.01 -17.71
CA CYS A 103 2.70 -4.90 -16.68
C CYS A 103 2.84 -5.97 -15.59
N MET A 104 3.17 -7.22 -15.95
CA MET A 104 3.43 -8.28 -14.98
C MET A 104 4.62 -7.94 -14.06
N ILE A 105 5.72 -7.43 -14.61
CA ILE A 105 6.91 -7.04 -13.84
C ILE A 105 6.56 -5.88 -12.90
N ILE A 106 5.88 -4.85 -13.40
CA ILE A 106 5.49 -3.68 -12.60
C ILE A 106 4.52 -4.08 -11.48
N ALA A 107 3.60 -5.02 -11.74
CA ALA A 107 2.63 -5.49 -10.76
C ALA A 107 3.26 -6.26 -9.58
N ILE A 108 4.50 -6.76 -9.70
CA ILE A 108 5.20 -7.41 -8.58
C ILE A 108 5.36 -6.45 -7.40
N LEU A 109 5.62 -5.17 -7.68
CA LEU A 109 5.89 -4.17 -6.66
C LEU A 109 4.69 -3.92 -5.72
N PRO A 110 3.48 -3.56 -6.22
CA PRO A 110 2.32 -3.42 -5.36
C PRO A 110 1.88 -4.75 -4.73
N ALA A 111 2.07 -5.89 -5.41
CA ALA A 111 1.81 -7.20 -4.79
C ALA A 111 2.68 -7.44 -3.56
N PHE A 112 4.00 -7.18 -3.69
CA PHE A 112 4.92 -7.25 -2.55
C PHE A 112 4.50 -6.28 -1.43
N GLY A 113 4.10 -5.06 -1.79
CA GLY A 113 3.57 -4.08 -0.84
C GLY A 113 2.37 -4.63 -0.05
N VAL A 114 1.36 -5.20 -0.72
CA VAL A 114 0.21 -5.82 -0.07
C VAL A 114 0.65 -6.87 0.94
N PHE A 115 1.53 -7.80 0.55
CA PHE A 115 2.01 -8.84 1.47
C PHE A 115 2.79 -8.26 2.65
N ALA A 116 3.65 -7.26 2.41
CA ALA A 116 4.46 -6.62 3.44
C ALA A 116 3.59 -5.86 4.46
N PHE A 117 2.58 -5.11 4.01
CA PHE A 117 1.68 -4.38 4.91
C PHE A 117 0.76 -5.31 5.70
N VAL A 118 0.27 -6.39 5.09
CA VAL A 118 -0.50 -7.42 5.82
C VAL A 118 0.36 -8.08 6.88
N ALA A 119 1.58 -8.52 6.53
CA ALA A 119 2.50 -9.14 7.47
C ALA A 119 2.89 -8.17 8.61
N GLY A 120 3.18 -6.91 8.27
CA GLY A 120 3.49 -5.86 9.23
C GLY A 120 2.34 -5.56 10.19
N GLY A 121 1.11 -5.45 9.68
CA GLY A 121 -0.07 -5.22 10.51
C GLY A 121 -0.36 -6.38 11.49
N ILE A 122 -0.16 -7.63 11.05
CA ILE A 122 -0.25 -8.81 11.91
C ILE A 122 0.85 -8.78 12.97
N PHE A 123 2.08 -8.46 12.58
CA PHE A 123 3.21 -8.35 13.51
C PHE A 123 2.97 -7.30 14.58
N ASP A 124 2.47 -6.11 14.19
CA ASP A 124 2.12 -5.03 15.11
C ASP A 124 1.05 -5.48 16.11
N MET A 125 0.01 -6.18 15.64
CA MET A 125 -1.04 -6.72 16.50
C MET A 125 -0.47 -7.70 17.54
N VAL A 126 0.38 -8.63 17.10
CA VAL A 126 0.98 -9.65 17.97
C VAL A 126 1.90 -9.00 19.00
N MET A 127 2.71 -8.03 18.59
CA MET A 127 3.61 -7.31 19.50
C MET A 127 2.80 -6.51 20.52
N LEU A 128 1.75 -5.79 20.10
CA LEU A 128 0.87 -5.06 21.02
C LEU A 128 0.23 -5.99 22.06
N ILE A 129 -0.32 -7.14 21.65
CA ILE A 129 -0.91 -8.12 22.57
C ILE A 129 0.13 -8.66 23.54
N ARG A 130 1.36 -8.92 23.07
CA ARG A 130 2.44 -9.42 23.93
C ARG A 130 2.92 -8.38 24.93
N SER A 131 3.01 -7.11 24.54
CA SER A 131 3.50 -6.05 25.42
C SER A 131 2.47 -5.59 26.45
N LEU A 132 1.18 -5.88 26.22
CA LEU A 132 0.09 -5.59 27.16
C LEU A 132 -0.25 -6.77 28.09
N LYS A 133 0.47 -7.90 27.98
CA LYS A 133 0.33 -9.08 28.83
C LYS A 133 1.39 -9.10 29.92
#